data_AF-A0A522PT94-F1
#
_entry.id   AF-A0A522PT94-F1
#
_cell.length_a   1.000
_cell.length_b   1.000
_cell.length_c   1.000
_cell.angle_alpha   90.00
_cell.angle_beta   90.00
_cell.angle_gamma   90.00
#
_symmetry.space_group_name_H-M   'P 1'
#
loop_
_entity.id
_entity.type
_entity.pdbx_description
1 polymer ?
#
loop_
_entity_poly.entity_id
_entity_poly.type
_entity_poly.pdbx_seq_one_letter_code
_entity_poly.pdbx_strand_id
1 'polypeptide(L)'
;MPDGSAKRLSLQAKEILDAARGRGEVYLLRSSTARKWVASGPHHFLDHRNPKITAAYLEGFHELQSKGLLVHDFGNHYRLAVEVSEVGEWLKN
;
A
#
# COMPACT_ATOMS: atom_id res chain seq x y z
N MET A 1 -26.65 3.99 -6.47
CA MET A 1 -26.05 2.80 -5.84
C MET A 1 -24.54 2.94 -5.99
N PRO A 2 -23.75 3.19 -4.93
CA PRO A 2 -22.30 3.10 -5.07
C PRO A 2 -21.92 1.61 -5.18
N ASP A 3 -21.17 1.34 -6.23
CA ASP A 3 -20.83 0.03 -6.75
C ASP A 3 -19.94 -0.75 -5.76
N GLY A 4 -20.38 -1.94 -5.33
CA GLY A 4 -19.65 -2.80 -4.40
C GLY A 4 -18.27 -3.25 -4.91
N SER A 5 -17.95 -3.03 -6.18
CA SER A 5 -16.65 -3.34 -6.79
C SER A 5 -15.59 -2.28 -6.49
N ALA A 6 -15.99 -1.07 -6.05
CA ALA A 6 -15.05 0.01 -5.73
C ALA A 6 -14.18 -0.33 -4.51
N LYS A 7 -14.71 -1.13 -3.57
CA LYS A 7 -14.00 -1.55 -2.35
C LYS A 7 -13.11 -2.78 -2.49
N ARG A 8 -13.10 -3.46 -3.65
CA ARG A 8 -12.23 -4.63 -3.85
C ARG A 8 -10.77 -4.20 -4.00
N LEU A 9 -9.93 -4.71 -3.12
CA LEU A 9 -8.49 -4.51 -3.13
C LEU A 9 -7.76 -5.81 -3.51
N SER A 10 -6.65 -5.67 -4.23
CA SER A 10 -5.72 -6.78 -4.46
C SER A 10 -5.11 -7.27 -3.15
N LEU A 11 -4.65 -8.52 -3.10
CA LEU A 11 -4.06 -9.09 -1.89
C LEU A 11 -2.89 -8.22 -1.36
N GLN A 12 -2.00 -7.80 -2.26
CA GLN A 12 -0.85 -6.96 -1.91
C GLN A 12 -1.28 -5.58 -1.39
N ALA A 13 -2.34 -5.00 -1.97
CA ALA A 13 -2.89 -3.73 -1.49
C ALA A 13 -3.47 -3.88 -0.07
N LYS A 14 -4.17 -4.99 0.22
CA LYS A 14 -4.68 -5.29 1.56
C LYS A 14 -3.54 -5.45 2.57
N GLU A 15 -2.48 -6.17 2.23
CA GLU A 15 -1.32 -6.34 3.13
C GLU A 15 -0.61 -5.02 3.42
N ILE A 16 -0.42 -4.16 2.41
CA ILE A 16 0.15 -2.82 2.60
C ILE A 16 -0.77 -1.97 3.50
N LEU A 17 -2.08 -2.02 3.26
CA LEU A 17 -3.07 -1.27 4.03
C LEU A 17 -3.15 -1.74 5.49
N ASP A 18 -3.09 -3.05 5.72
CA ASP A 18 -3.06 -3.65 7.06
C ASP A 18 -1.76 -3.27 7.81
N ALA A 19 -0.61 -3.35 7.13
CA ALA A 19 0.65 -2.88 7.69
C ALA A 19 0.60 -1.39 8.05
N ALA A 20 -0.02 -0.58 7.20
CA ALA A 20 -0.19 0.86 7.43
C ALA A 20 -1.23 1.17 8.52
N ARG A 21 -2.14 0.25 8.86
CA ARG A 21 -3.20 0.47 9.86
C ARG A 21 -2.67 0.93 11.21
N GLY A 22 -1.48 0.47 11.61
CA GLY A 22 -0.89 0.77 12.91
C GLY A 22 -0.32 2.18 13.05
N ARG A 23 0.28 2.75 11.99
CA ARG A 23 0.95 4.06 12.03
C ARG A 23 0.39 5.09 11.04
N GLY A 24 -0.34 4.65 10.03
CA GLY A 24 -0.82 5.47 8.93
C GLY A 24 0.24 5.86 7.91
N GLU A 25 1.42 5.26 7.95
CA GLU A 25 2.60 5.67 7.18
C GLU A 25 3.03 4.58 6.20
N VAL A 26 3.20 4.96 4.93
CA VAL A 26 3.73 4.12 3.86
C VAL A 26 4.87 4.87 3.17
N TYR A 27 5.92 4.16 2.80
CA TYR A 27 7.09 4.70 2.15
C TYR A 27 7.33 3.98 0.83
N LEU A 28 7.53 4.75 -0.24
CA LEU A 28 7.98 4.24 -1.52
C LEU A 28 9.49 4.47 -1.64
N LEU A 29 10.25 3.46 -1.26
CA LEU A 29 11.71 3.51 -1.26
C LEU A 29 12.27 3.12 -2.63
N ARG A 30 13.43 3.67 -2.95
CA ARG A 30 14.18 3.35 -4.17
C ARG A 30 15.65 3.19 -3.84
N SER A 31 16.30 2.22 -4.46
CA SER A 31 17.74 2.06 -4.44
C SER A 31 18.25 1.88 -5.86
N SER A 32 19.51 2.26 -6.08
CA SER A 32 20.18 2.03 -7.36
C SER A 32 20.40 0.54 -7.63
N THR A 33 20.49 -0.27 -6.57
CA THR A 33 20.74 -1.72 -6.64
C THR A 33 19.47 -2.56 -6.46
N ALA A 34 18.54 -2.11 -5.61
CA ALA A 34 17.24 -2.72 -5.42
C ALA A 34 16.17 -1.79 -6.03
N ARG A 35 15.53 -2.23 -7.11
CA ARG A 35 14.38 -1.55 -7.75
C ARG A 35 13.38 -1.09 -6.69
N LYS A 36 12.58 -0.06 -7.00
CA LYS A 36 11.60 0.54 -6.09
C LYS A 36 10.81 -0.51 -5.28
N TRP A 37 10.53 -0.23 -4.01
CA TRP A 37 9.74 -1.10 -3.15
C TRP A 37 8.93 -0.31 -2.13
N VAL A 38 7.92 -0.95 -1.58
CA VAL A 38 7.01 -0.37 -0.58
C VAL A 38 7.47 -0.79 0.81
N ALA A 39 7.41 0.12 1.76
CA ALA A 39 7.63 -0.17 3.17
C ALA A 39 6.53 0.50 4.01
N SER A 40 6.15 -0.12 5.12
CA SER A 40 5.17 0.41 6.07
C SER A 40 5.54 -0.03 7.47
N GLY A 41 5.93 0.91 8.33
CA GLY A 41 6.49 0.61 9.64
C GLY A 41 7.63 -0.41 9.58
N PRO A 42 7.55 -1.56 10.29
CA PRO A 42 8.57 -2.61 10.24
C PRO A 42 8.48 -3.52 9.01
N HIS A 43 7.43 -3.41 8.19
CA HIS A 43 7.21 -4.29 7.04
C HIS A 43 7.85 -3.72 5.78
N HIS A 44 8.74 -4.51 5.17
CA HIS A 44 9.42 -4.18 3.92
C HIS A 44 8.93 -5.15 2.84
N PHE A 45 8.17 -4.64 1.87
CA PHE A 45 7.61 -5.42 0.78
C PHE A 45 8.60 -5.50 -0.39
N LEU A 46 9.75 -6.13 -0.12
CA LEU A 46 10.85 -6.30 -1.05
C LEU A 46 11.34 -7.74 -1.00
N ASP A 47 11.26 -8.44 -2.13
CA ASP A 47 11.90 -9.74 -2.31
C ASP A 47 13.04 -9.62 -3.33
N HIS A 48 14.26 -9.86 -2.86
CA HIS A 48 15.47 -9.80 -3.69
C HIS A 48 15.63 -11.01 -4.63
N ARG A 49 14.98 -12.13 -4.31
CA ARG A 49 15.07 -13.38 -5.09
C ARG A 49 14.02 -13.42 -6.19
N ASN A 50 12.88 -12.77 -5.99
CA ASN A 50 11.74 -12.74 -6.88
C ASN A 50 11.26 -11.31 -7.14
N PRO A 51 11.74 -10.64 -8.21
CA PRO A 51 11.33 -9.27 -8.53
C PRO A 51 9.84 -9.15 -8.88
N LYS A 52 9.17 -10.25 -9.22
CA LYS A 52 7.73 -10.29 -9.48
C LYS A 52 6.90 -10.01 -8.22
N ILE A 53 7.37 -10.46 -7.06
CA ILE A 53 6.68 -10.23 -5.78
C ILE A 53 6.75 -8.73 -5.45
N THR A 54 7.94 -8.14 -5.54
CA THR A 54 8.15 -6.70 -5.34
C THR A 54 7.30 -5.87 -6.32
N ALA A 55 7.22 -6.29 -7.60
CA ALA A 55 6.37 -5.63 -8.58
C ALA A 55 4.88 -5.69 -8.21
N ALA A 56 4.38 -6.83 -7.73
CA ALA A 56 2.98 -6.96 -7.30
C ALA A 56 2.66 -6.04 -6.11
N TYR A 57 3.59 -5.84 -5.17
CA TYR A 57 3.41 -4.87 -4.08
C TYR A 57 3.45 -3.42 -4.58
N LEU A 58 4.25 -3.10 -5.59
CA LEU A 58 4.18 -1.78 -6.23
C LEU A 58 2.82 -1.56 -6.92
N GLU A 59 2.27 -2.56 -7.60
CA GLU A 59 0.94 -2.48 -8.19
C GLU A 59 -0.14 -2.30 -7.11
N GLY A 60 -0.06 -3.04 -6.01
CA GLY A 60 -0.95 -2.86 -4.85
C GLY A 60 -0.86 -1.46 -4.25
N PHE A 61 0.35 -0.88 -4.15
CA PHE A 61 0.53 0.50 -3.72
C PHE A 61 -0.11 1.51 -4.68
N HIS A 62 0.09 1.34 -5.99
CA HIS A 62 -0.54 2.20 -7.00
C HIS A 62 -2.07 2.08 -6.98
N GLU A 63 -2.61 0.89 -6.69
CA GLU A 63 -4.05 0.68 -6.50
C GLU A 63 -4.59 1.49 -5.32
N LEU A 64 -3.92 1.42 -4.16
CA LEU A 64 -4.30 2.20 -2.97
C LEU A 64 -4.24 3.71 -3.26
N GLN A 65 -3.22 4.18 -3.98
CA GLN A 65 -3.10 5.58 -4.38
C GLN A 65 -4.23 5.98 -5.34
N SER A 66 -4.51 5.17 -6.36
CA SER A 66 -5.56 5.42 -7.36
C SER A 66 -6.96 5.48 -6.74
N LYS A 67 -7.21 4.65 -5.72
CA LYS A 67 -8.45 4.64 -4.93
C LYS A 67 -8.51 5.74 -3.87
N GLY A 68 -7.48 6.58 -3.76
CA GLY A 68 -7.42 7.68 -2.79
C GLY A 68 -7.21 7.26 -1.34
N LEU A 69 -6.78 6.02 -1.09
CA LEU A 69 -6.49 5.51 0.26
C LEU A 69 -5.10 5.93 0.75
N LEU A 70 -4.18 6.11 -0.19
CA LEU A 70 -2.86 6.67 0.07
C LEU A 70 -2.73 8.01 -0.63
N VAL A 71 -2.36 9.03 0.14
CA VAL A 71 -2.00 10.34 -0.39
C VAL A 71 -0.52 10.58 -0.18
N HIS A 72 0.10 11.16 -1.20
CA HIS A 72 1.49 11.59 -1.12
C HIS A 72 1.58 12.73 -0.09
N ASP A 73 2.51 12.60 0.85
CA ASP A 73 2.74 13.60 1.90
C ASP A 73 4.00 14.41 1.57
N PHE A 74 5.18 13.78 1.65
CA PHE A 74 6.44 14.42 1.30
C PHE A 74 7.52 13.42 0.84
N GLY A 75 8.29 13.77 -0.19
CA GLY A 75 9.41 12.94 -0.66
C GLY A 75 8.97 11.52 -1.03
N ASN A 76 9.48 10.53 -0.32
CA ASN A 76 9.12 9.11 -0.49
C ASN A 76 8.00 8.65 0.46
N HIS A 77 7.44 9.54 1.29
CA HIS A 77 6.44 9.22 2.30
C HIS A 77 5.02 9.49 1.79
N TYR A 78 4.13 8.59 2.16
CA TYR A 78 2.72 8.57 1.86
C TYR A 78 1.97 8.30 3.16
N ARG A 79 0.85 8.99 3.34
CA ARG A 79 -0.03 8.80 4.50
C ARG A 79 -1.34 8.17 4.09
N LEU A 80 -1.96 7.45 5.01
CA LEU A 80 -3.35 7.04 4.83
C LEU A 80 -4.25 8.27 4.80
N ALA A 81 -5.11 8.34 3.79
CA ALA A 81 -6.13 9.38 3.66
C ALA A 81 -7.44 9.02 4.37
N VAL A 82 -7.56 7.77 4.82
CA VAL A 82 -8.72 7.20 5.50
C VAL A 82 -8.41 6.90 6.95
N GLU A 83 -9.43 6.92 7.80
CA GLU A 83 -9.27 6.61 9.22
C GLU A 83 -9.08 5.11 9.46
N VAL A 84 -8.50 4.75 10.61
CA VAL A 84 -8.25 3.35 11.00
C VAL A 84 -9.54 2.50 11.00
N SER A 85 -10.66 3.11 11.34
CA SER A 85 -11.99 2.46 11.30
C SER A 85 -12.40 2.08 9.89
N GLU A 86 -12.14 2.95 8.90
CA GLU A 86 -12.45 2.72 7.49
C GLU A 86 -11.51 1.67 6.88
N VAL A 87 -10.22 1.66 7.27
CA VAL A 87 -9.27 0.61 6.87
C VAL A 87 -9.84 -0.79 7.15
N GLY A 88 -10.47 -0.97 8.32
CA GLY A 88 -11.12 -2.22 8.68
C GLY A 88 -12.28 -2.63 7.75
N GLU A 89 -12.96 -1.68 7.11
CA GLU A 89 -13.98 -1.97 6.11
C GLU A 89 -13.38 -2.38 4.76
N TRP A 90 -12.28 -1.74 4.36
CA TRP A 90 -11.55 -2.07 3.13
C TRP A 90 -10.89 -3.44 3.17
N LEU A 91 -10.48 -3.90 4.36
CA LEU A 91 -9.92 -5.25 4.54
C LEU A 91 -10.97 -6.36 4.51
N LYS A 92 -12.24 -6.05 4.80
CA LYS A 92 -13.35 -7.02 4.84
C LYS A 92 -13.99 -7.30 3.47
N ASN A 93 -13.82 -6.41 2.50
CA ASN A 93 -14.34 -6.53 1.13
C ASN A 93 -13.32 -7.22 0.21
#